data_AF-X1MQ42-F1
#
_entry.id   AF-X1MQ42-F1
#
_cell.length_a   1.000
_cell.length_b   1.000
_cell.length_c   1.000
_cell.angle_alpha   90.00
_cell.angle_beta   90.00
_cell.angle_gamma   90.00
#
_symmetry.space_group_name_H-M   'P 1'
#
loop_
_entity.id
_entity.type
_entity.pdbx_description
1 polymer ?
#
loop_
_entity_poly.entity_id
_entity_poly.type
_entity_poly.pdbx_seq_one_letter_code
_entity_poly.pdbx_strand_id
1 'polypeptide(L)'
;MLVSGSRLFTGLKRRPAQYKASDAAFPTGGNRGGYIAWLPRQYPKTSQQRKVSDVAHACGIKPGMKKAELQKAMVDCVGPKMRK
;
A
#
# COMPACT_ATOMS: atom_id res chain seq x y z
N MET A 1 -0.97 36.16 0.02
CA MET A 1 -1.32 34.73 0.14
C MET A 1 -0.26 33.94 -0.60
N LEU A 2 0.62 33.25 0.12
CA LEU A 2 1.72 32.43 -0.40
C LEU A 2 1.53 31.01 0.14
N VAL A 3 1.43 30.05 -0.78
CA VAL A 3 1.25 28.63 -0.49
C VAL A 3 2.52 28.12 0.21
N SER A 4 2.41 27.83 1.51
CA SER A 4 3.49 27.30 2.36
C SER A 4 3.77 25.82 2.03
N GLY A 5 4.35 25.59 0.86
CA GLY A 5 4.90 24.31 0.42
C GLY A 5 6.40 24.24 0.67
N SER A 6 6.82 24.03 1.92
CA SER A 6 8.17 23.59 2.25
C SER A 6 8.21 23.06 3.68
N ARG A 7 7.87 21.78 3.85
CA ARG A 7 8.13 21.06 5.11
C ARG A 7 9.65 20.89 5.25
N LEU A 8 10.22 21.85 5.96
CA LEU A 8 11.61 21.95 6.36
C LEU A 8 12.13 20.61 6.89
N PHE A 9 13.09 20.07 6.15
CA PHE A 9 13.97 18.98 6.51
C PHE A 9 15.02 19.55 7.49
N THR A 10 14.63 19.78 8.75
CA THR A 10 15.56 20.31 9.76
C THR A 10 15.41 19.54 11.07
N GLY A 11 16.50 18.90 11.51
CA GLY A 11 16.67 18.60 12.94
C GLY A 11 17.34 17.27 13.29
N LEU A 12 18.66 17.33 13.46
CA LEU A 12 19.54 16.41 14.19
C LEU A 12 19.85 15.06 13.52
N LYS A 13 21.12 14.95 13.10
CA LYS A 13 21.84 13.75 12.65
C LYS A 13 21.97 12.74 13.81
N ARG A 14 20.85 12.27 14.35
CA ARG A 14 20.81 11.18 15.34
C ARG A 14 21.22 9.90 14.63
N ARG A 15 22.11 9.11 15.27
CA ARG A 15 22.44 7.77 14.78
C ARG A 15 21.13 6.99 14.60
N PRO A 16 20.91 6.31 13.45
CA PRO A 16 19.71 5.53 13.25
C PRO A 16 19.56 4.53 14.39
N ALA A 17 18.34 4.40 14.92
CA ALA A 17 18.06 3.46 15.99
C ALA A 17 18.45 2.05 15.54
N GLN A 18 19.01 1.25 16.45
CA GLN A 18 19.28 -0.15 16.16
C GLN A 18 17.99 -0.84 15.72
N TYR A 19 18.08 -1.59 14.64
CA TYR A 19 16.99 -2.37 14.08
C TYR A 19 16.57 -3.41 15.11
N LYS A 20 15.29 -3.39 15.45
CA LYS A 20 14.59 -4.53 16.00
C LYS A 20 13.68 -5.05 14.90
N ALA A 21 13.53 -6.38 14.80
CA ALA A 21 12.65 -6.98 13.79
C ALA A 21 11.20 -6.46 13.89
N SER A 22 10.79 -6.03 15.09
CA SER A 22 9.51 -5.34 15.38
C SER A 22 9.33 -4.01 14.67
N ASP A 23 10.43 -3.34 14.29
CA ASP A 23 10.40 -1.96 13.82
C ASP A 23 10.25 -1.86 12.30
N ALA A 24 10.40 -2.99 11.59
CA ALA A 24 10.25 -3.07 10.15
C ALA A 24 8.79 -3.29 9.74
N ALA A 25 8.32 -2.59 8.71
CA ALA A 25 7.01 -2.82 8.09
C ALA A 25 6.83 -4.27 7.58
N PHE A 26 7.94 -4.97 7.35
CA PHE A 26 8.02 -6.37 6.95
C PHE A 26 9.14 -7.06 7.74
N PRO A 27 8.82 -7.80 8.82
CA PRO A 27 9.84 -8.44 9.64
C PRO A 27 10.44 -9.63 8.88
N THR A 28 11.59 -9.42 8.25
CA THR A 28 12.43 -10.52 7.78
C THR A 28 13.34 -10.92 8.93
N GLY A 29 13.06 -12.08 9.55
CA GLY A 29 13.83 -12.54 10.70
C GLY A 29 15.33 -12.60 10.38
N GLY A 30 16.16 -11.90 11.17
CA GLY A 30 17.61 -12.17 11.24
C GLY A 30 18.59 -10.99 11.12
N ASN A 31 18.21 -9.79 10.68
CA ASN A 31 19.21 -8.75 10.38
C ASN A 31 19.41 -7.73 11.53
N ARG A 32 20.58 -7.67 12.17
CA ARG A 32 20.92 -6.66 13.21
C ARG A 32 21.36 -5.31 12.59
N GLY A 33 20.49 -4.66 11.82
CA GLY A 33 20.75 -3.37 11.15
C GLY A 33 20.41 -2.12 11.99
N GLY A 34 20.19 -0.96 11.36
CA GLY A 34 19.53 0.22 11.95
C GLY A 34 18.37 0.67 11.05
N TYR A 35 17.23 1.13 11.60
CA TYR A 35 16.02 1.47 10.82
C TYR A 35 15.73 2.98 10.82
N ILE A 36 15.43 3.55 9.64
CA ILE A 36 14.91 4.92 9.50
C ILE A 36 13.38 4.81 9.42
N ALA A 37 12.70 5.13 10.52
CA ALA A 37 11.27 4.92 10.77
C ALA A 37 10.30 5.83 9.99
N TRP A 38 10.59 6.17 8.74
CA TRP A 38 9.89 7.23 8.02
C TRP A 38 8.69 6.75 7.17
N LEU A 39 7.77 5.99 7.78
CA LEU A 39 6.53 5.39 7.23
C LEU A 39 6.67 3.97 6.64
N PRO A 40 5.70 3.08 6.95
CA PRO A 40 5.66 1.75 6.37
C PRO A 40 5.46 1.84 4.85
N ARG A 41 6.31 1.12 4.11
CA ARG A 41 6.19 1.02 2.65
C ARG A 41 4.89 0.29 2.31
N GLN A 42 4.26 0.67 1.20
CA GLN A 42 3.13 -0.10 0.69
C GLN A 42 3.53 -1.56 0.48
N TYR A 43 2.67 -2.47 0.92
CA TYR A 43 2.82 -3.89 0.70
C TYR A 43 2.98 -4.16 -0.80
N PRO A 44 4.08 -4.84 -1.21
CA PRO A 44 4.28 -5.14 -2.61
C PRO A 44 3.17 -6.08 -3.08
N LYS A 45 2.31 -5.59 -3.97
CA LYS A 45 1.27 -6.42 -4.60
C LYS A 45 1.93 -7.44 -5.52
N THR A 46 1.52 -8.70 -5.41
CA THR A 46 1.88 -9.74 -6.39
C THR A 46 1.33 -9.40 -7.78
N SER A 47 1.84 -10.04 -8.83
CA SER A 47 1.37 -9.81 -10.21
C SER A 47 -0.14 -10.07 -10.34
N GLN A 48 -0.65 -11.12 -9.72
CA GLN A 48 -2.08 -11.44 -9.69
C GLN A 48 -2.90 -10.39 -8.93
N GLN A 49 -2.41 -9.92 -7.78
CA GLN A 49 -3.09 -8.87 -7.01
C GLN A 49 -3.15 -7.55 -7.78
N ARG A 50 -2.14 -7.23 -8.58
CA ARG A 50 -2.17 -6.07 -9.49
C ARG A 50 -3.24 -6.24 -10.56
N LYS A 51 -3.27 -7.39 -11.25
CA LYS A 51 -4.30 -7.70 -12.26
C LYS A 51 -5.73 -7.56 -11.70
N VAL A 52 -5.99 -8.13 -10.52
CA VAL A 52 -7.29 -7.99 -9.86
C VAL A 52 -7.61 -6.52 -9.55
N SER A 53 -6.63 -5.77 -9.06
CA SER A 53 -6.78 -4.34 -8.77
C SER A 53 -7.15 -3.54 -10.03
N ASP A 54 -6.49 -3.81 -11.15
CA ASP A 54 -6.70 -3.12 -12.42
C ASP A 54 -8.07 -3.47 -13.02
N VAL A 55 -8.44 -4.75 -12.99
CA VAL A 55 -9.76 -5.22 -13.45
C VAL A 55 -10.87 -4.65 -12.58
N ALA A 56 -10.71 -4.64 -11.26
CA ALA A 56 -11.70 -4.07 -10.34
C ALA A 56 -11.91 -2.57 -10.59
N HIS A 57 -10.82 -1.83 -10.84
CA HIS A 57 -10.89 -0.42 -11.21
C HIS A 57 -11.61 -0.22 -12.56
N ALA A 58 -11.28 -1.04 -13.57
CA ALA A 58 -11.95 -1.03 -14.86
C ALA A 58 -13.43 -1.47 -14.81
N CYS A 59 -13.84 -2.17 -13.75
CA CYS A 59 -15.23 -2.54 -13.47
C CYS A 59 -15.95 -1.51 -12.58
N GLY A 60 -15.31 -0.38 -12.24
CA GLY A 60 -15.92 0.69 -11.45
C GLY A 60 -16.10 0.37 -9.96
N ILE A 61 -15.42 -0.66 -9.44
CA ILE A 61 -15.48 -1.01 -8.03
C ILE A 61 -14.72 0.06 -7.23
N LYS A 62 -15.42 0.70 -6.29
CA LYS A 62 -14.89 1.76 -5.43
C LYS A 62 -15.26 1.55 -3.96
N PRO A 63 -14.47 2.10 -3.01
CA PRO A 63 -14.84 2.10 -1.60
C PRO A 63 -16.21 2.76 -1.39
N GLY A 64 -17.01 2.21 -0.47
CA GLY A 64 -18.35 2.73 -0.13
C GLY A 64 -19.51 2.25 -1.01
N MET A 65 -19.26 1.33 -1.95
CA MET A 65 -20.33 0.68 -2.73
C MET A 65 -21.22 -0.21 -1.85
N LYS A 66 -22.51 -0.34 -2.17
CA LYS A 66 -23.41 -1.25 -1.46
C LYS A 66 -22.99 -2.71 -1.71
N LYS A 67 -23.16 -3.57 -0.71
CA LYS A 67 -22.80 -5.00 -0.80
C LYS A 67 -23.40 -5.69 -2.04
N ALA A 68 -24.68 -5.46 -2.32
CA ALA A 68 -25.36 -6.06 -3.46
C ALA A 68 -24.78 -5.62 -4.80
N GLU A 69 -24.46 -4.33 -4.94
CA GLU A 69 -23.83 -3.77 -6.15
C GLU A 69 -22.42 -4.33 -6.34
N LEU A 70 -21.65 -4.44 -5.27
CA LEU A 70 -20.31 -5.04 -5.30
C LEU A 70 -20.36 -6.50 -5.75
N GLN A 71 -21.26 -7.29 -5.17
CA GLN A 71 -21.41 -8.70 -5.52
C GLN A 71 -21.79 -8.87 -6.99
N LYS A 72 -22.72 -8.05 -7.49
CA LYS A 72 -23.11 -8.04 -8.89
C LYS A 72 -21.93 -7.70 -9.80
N ALA A 73 -21.17 -6.63 -9.49
CA ALA A 73 -20.00 -6.24 -10.27
C ALA A 73 -18.89 -7.30 -10.27
N MET A 74 -18.70 -8.02 -9.15
CA MET A 74 -17.72 -9.11 -9.06
C MET A 74 -18.07 -10.28 -9.98
N VAL A 75 -19.34 -10.68 -10.00
CA VAL A 75 -19.82 -11.80 -10.82
C VAL A 75 -19.89 -11.42 -12.30
N ASP A 76 -20.51 -10.28 -12.61
CA ASP A 76 -20.83 -9.90 -13.98
C ASP A 76 -19.62 -9.34 -14.74
N CYS A 77 -18.70 -8.66 -14.05
CA CYS A 77 -17.58 -7.95 -14.70
C CYS A 77 -16.21 -8.54 -14.35
N VAL A 78 -15.88 -8.66 -13.06
CA VAL A 78 -14.52 -9.05 -12.65
C VAL A 78 -14.22 -10.51 -13.02
N GLY A 79 -15.14 -11.43 -12.74
CA GLY A 79 -14.98 -12.86 -13.04
C GLY A 79 -14.63 -13.13 -14.51
N PRO A 80 -15.44 -12.68 -15.48
CA PRO A 80 -15.15 -12.88 -16.90
C PRO A 80 -13.84 -12.23 -17.36
N LYS A 81 -13.51 -11.03 -16.87
CA LYS A 81 -12.27 -10.34 -17.24
C LYS A 81 -11.01 -10.99 -16.67
N MET A 82 -11.12 -11.66 -15.52
CA MET A 82 -10.02 -12.39 -14.90
C MET A 82 -9.75 -13.77 -15.54
N ARG A 83 -10.71 -14.30 -16.31
CA ARG A 83 -10.58 -15.59 -17.03
C ARG A 83 -9.93 -15.46 -18.41
N LYS A 84 -9.83 -14.24 -18.93
CA LYS A 84 -9.14 -13.92 -20.18
C LYS A 84 -7.65 -13.72 -19.93
#